data_AF-T2J4X9-F1
#
_entry.id   AF-T2J4X9-F1
#
_cell.length_a   1.000
_cell.length_b   1.000
_cell.length_c   1.000
_cell.angle_alpha   90.00
_cell.angle_beta   90.00
_cell.angle_gamma   90.00
#
_symmetry.space_group_name_H-M   'P 1'
#
loop_
_entity.id
_entity.type
_entity.pdbx_description
1 polymer ?
#
loop_
_entity_poly.entity_id
_entity_poly.type
_entity_poly.pdbx_seq_one_letter_code
_entity_poly.pdbx_strand_id
1 'polypeptide(L)'
;MDEAIKHCTKGIGIWEWASNDDCGKAPDEPDVIMASCGDVATKEALAATAILREEFPDLKVRFINVVDLFKLQPAEEHPHGLSSREFDTLFTVDKPIIFNFHGYPWLIHKLTYRHTNHHNLHVRGYKEKGNINTPLELAMNNQIDRFNLVLDVIDRVPKLGSAAAYVQQRMKNAIIEHRAYAYENGIDKPEITDWKWPF
;
A
#
# COMPACT_ATOMS: atom_id res chain seq x y z
N MET A 1 -19.72 -5.54 -10.07
CA MET A 1 -20.21 -4.19 -10.39
C MET A 1 -20.76 -3.50 -9.14
N ASP A 2 -21.61 -4.18 -8.36
CA ASP A 2 -22.21 -3.63 -7.13
C ASP A 2 -21.19 -3.21 -6.05
N GLU A 3 -20.13 -3.99 -5.84
CA GLU A 3 -19.05 -3.63 -4.90
C GLU A 3 -18.35 -2.33 -5.31
N ALA A 4 -18.08 -2.16 -6.61
CA ALA A 4 -17.49 -0.95 -7.15
C ALA A 4 -18.40 0.26 -6.97
N ILE A 5 -19.72 0.10 -7.19
CA ILE A 5 -20.70 1.16 -6.93
C ILE A 5 -20.64 1.56 -5.45
N LYS A 6 -20.77 0.61 -4.53
CA LYS A 6 -20.70 0.89 -3.07
C LYS A 6 -19.38 1.56 -2.67
N HIS A 7 -18.26 1.10 -3.22
CA HIS A 7 -16.93 1.65 -2.90
C HIS A 7 -16.77 3.07 -3.45
N CYS A 8 -17.10 3.30 -4.71
CA CYS A 8 -17.00 4.61 -5.35
C CYS A 8 -17.96 5.62 -4.73
N THR A 9 -19.17 5.21 -4.31
CA THR A 9 -20.09 6.09 -3.59
C THR A 9 -19.51 6.52 -2.23
N LYS A 10 -18.80 5.64 -1.53
CA LYS A 10 -18.09 5.99 -0.28
C LYS A 10 -16.81 6.81 -0.55
N GLY A 11 -16.17 6.60 -1.69
CA GLY A 11 -14.93 7.27 -2.11
C GLY A 11 -13.66 6.69 -1.47
N ILE A 12 -13.77 6.01 -0.34
CA ILE A 12 -12.70 5.33 0.39
C ILE A 12 -13.30 4.15 1.17
N GLY A 13 -12.53 3.08 1.37
CA GLY A 13 -12.98 1.98 2.19
C GLY A 13 -11.98 0.84 2.31
N ILE A 14 -12.24 -0.01 3.31
CA ILE A 14 -11.53 -1.27 3.52
C ILE A 14 -11.96 -2.27 2.45
N TRP A 15 -10.99 -3.00 1.90
CA TRP A 15 -11.26 -4.17 1.07
C TRP A 15 -11.10 -5.42 1.92
N GLU A 16 -12.23 -5.98 2.34
CA GLU A 16 -12.30 -7.12 3.28
C GLU A 16 -11.51 -8.32 2.78
N TRP A 17 -11.63 -8.68 1.49
CA TRP A 17 -10.91 -9.81 0.89
C TRP A 17 -9.39 -9.64 0.83
N ALA A 18 -8.91 -8.39 0.82
CA ALA A 18 -7.48 -8.08 0.84
C ALA A 18 -6.93 -7.92 2.27
N SER A 19 -7.81 -7.79 3.26
CA SER A 19 -7.47 -7.62 4.67
C SER A 19 -7.51 -8.95 5.43
N ASN A 20 -6.86 -9.00 6.59
CA ASN A 20 -6.91 -10.16 7.51
C ASN A 20 -6.89 -9.74 8.99
N ASP A 21 -7.25 -8.50 9.30
CA ASP A 21 -7.32 -7.97 10.66
C ASP A 21 -8.69 -8.17 11.34
N ASP A 22 -9.77 -8.36 10.57
CA ASP A 22 -11.09 -8.72 11.10
C ASP A 22 -11.09 -10.15 11.66
N CYS A 23 -11.19 -10.23 12.99
CA CYS A 23 -11.19 -11.48 13.74
C CYS A 23 -12.60 -11.86 14.23
N GLY A 24 -13.63 -11.07 13.89
CA GLY A 24 -15.06 -11.27 14.18
C GLY A 24 -15.49 -11.18 15.66
N LYS A 25 -14.63 -11.57 16.60
CA LYS A 25 -14.93 -11.63 18.05
C LYS A 25 -14.15 -10.62 18.89
N ALA A 26 -13.08 -10.07 18.35
CA ALA A 26 -12.22 -9.09 18.98
C ALA A 26 -12.17 -7.82 18.12
N PRO A 27 -11.83 -6.65 18.69
CA PRO A 27 -11.61 -5.44 17.91
C PRO A 27 -10.60 -5.68 16.78
N ASP A 28 -10.87 -5.07 15.63
CA ASP A 28 -10.01 -5.14 14.45
C ASP A 28 -8.76 -4.30 14.70
N GLU A 29 -7.69 -4.96 15.12
CA GLU A 29 -6.39 -4.35 15.40
C GLU A 29 -5.37 -4.82 14.35
N PRO A 30 -5.15 -4.05 13.27
CA PRO A 30 -4.10 -4.34 12.32
C PRO A 30 -2.72 -4.01 12.92
N ASP A 31 -1.68 -4.68 12.43
CA ASP A 31 -0.30 -4.31 12.69
C ASP A 31 0.20 -3.23 11.72
N VAL A 32 -0.41 -3.17 10.54
CA VAL A 32 -0.09 -2.22 9.48
C VAL A 32 -1.31 -1.97 8.59
N ILE A 33 -1.43 -0.74 8.12
CA ILE A 33 -2.39 -0.35 7.09
C ILE A 33 -1.65 -0.28 5.76
N MET A 34 -2.08 -1.08 4.78
CA MET A 34 -1.70 -0.90 3.39
C MET A 34 -2.79 -0.09 2.70
N ALA A 35 -2.44 1.09 2.18
CA ALA A 35 -3.37 1.98 1.52
C ALA A 35 -2.92 2.27 0.09
N SER A 36 -3.87 2.46 -0.84
CA SER A 36 -3.52 2.80 -2.21
C SER A 36 -4.51 3.74 -2.90
N CYS A 37 -4.01 4.48 -3.89
CA CYS A 37 -4.83 5.31 -4.77
C CYS A 37 -4.22 5.39 -6.18
N GLY A 38 -4.92 4.80 -7.14
CA GLY A 38 -4.50 4.66 -8.54
C GLY A 38 -4.36 3.19 -8.93
N ASP A 39 -4.54 2.89 -10.20
CA ASP A 39 -4.58 1.52 -10.73
C ASP A 39 -3.27 0.74 -10.51
N VAL A 40 -2.14 1.24 -11.00
CA VAL A 40 -0.83 0.60 -10.83
C VAL A 40 -0.43 0.57 -9.35
N ALA A 41 -0.68 1.67 -8.64
CA ALA A 41 -0.38 1.77 -7.21
C ALA A 41 -1.16 0.73 -6.39
N THR A 42 -2.45 0.54 -6.69
CA THR A 42 -3.29 -0.49 -6.06
C THR A 42 -2.85 -1.90 -6.45
N LYS A 43 -2.49 -2.16 -7.71
CA LYS A 43 -1.97 -3.47 -8.14
C LYS A 43 -0.72 -3.86 -7.35
N GLU A 44 0.26 -2.96 -7.25
CA GLU A 44 1.50 -3.25 -6.53
C GLU A 44 1.31 -3.33 -5.01
N ALA A 45 0.39 -2.54 -4.43
CA ALA A 45 0.03 -2.63 -3.01
C ALA A 45 -0.67 -3.96 -2.68
N LEU A 46 -1.55 -4.45 -3.55
CA LEU A 46 -2.13 -5.79 -3.41
C LEU A 46 -1.04 -6.86 -3.49
N ALA A 47 -0.16 -6.81 -4.50
CA ALA A 47 0.91 -7.78 -4.60
C ALA A 47 1.85 -7.78 -3.38
N ALA A 48 2.16 -6.60 -2.82
CA ALA A 48 2.90 -6.48 -1.56
C ALA A 48 2.14 -7.12 -0.39
N THR A 49 0.84 -6.88 -0.30
CA THR A 49 -0.04 -7.47 0.73
C THR A 49 -0.05 -9.00 0.65
N ALA A 50 -0.08 -9.56 -0.56
CA ALA A 50 -0.02 -11.00 -0.75
C ALA A 50 1.33 -11.57 -0.26
N ILE A 51 2.45 -10.97 -0.65
CA ILE A 51 3.79 -11.37 -0.20
C ILE A 51 3.87 -11.31 1.34
N LEU A 52 3.37 -10.24 1.96
CA LEU A 52 3.39 -10.08 3.41
C LEU A 52 2.59 -11.18 4.13
N ARG A 53 1.43 -11.55 3.60
CA ARG A 53 0.59 -12.62 4.18
C ARG A 53 1.23 -14.00 4.05
N GLU A 54 1.96 -14.25 2.96
CA GLU A 54 2.69 -15.50 2.76
C GLU A 54 3.94 -15.58 3.65
N GLU A 55 4.72 -14.50 3.73
CA GLU A 55 5.98 -14.45 4.46
C GLU A 55 5.79 -14.27 5.98
N PHE A 56 4.71 -13.63 6.41
CA PHE A 56 4.39 -13.38 7.81
C PHE A 56 2.91 -13.71 8.11
N PRO A 57 2.56 -14.99 8.29
CA PRO A 57 1.17 -15.41 8.47
C PRO A 57 0.45 -14.77 9.66
N ASP A 58 1.19 -14.40 10.71
CA ASP A 58 0.66 -13.74 11.92
C ASP A 58 0.58 -12.20 11.79
N LEU A 59 0.97 -11.63 10.65
CA LEU A 59 0.85 -10.19 10.38
C LEU A 59 -0.57 -9.85 9.94
N LYS A 60 -1.24 -8.99 10.70
CA LYS A 60 -2.56 -8.44 10.39
C LYS A 60 -2.39 -7.17 9.55
N VAL A 61 -2.82 -7.24 8.31
CA VAL A 61 -2.82 -6.16 7.33
C VAL A 61 -4.26 -5.73 7.09
N ARG A 62 -4.52 -4.44 7.28
CA ARG A 62 -5.74 -3.79 6.80
C ARG A 62 -5.47 -3.16 5.45
N PHE A 63 -6.24 -3.52 4.42
CA PHE A 63 -6.11 -2.94 3.09
C PHE A 63 -7.18 -1.89 2.82
N ILE A 64 -6.76 -0.67 2.47
CA ILE A 64 -7.66 0.46 2.18
C ILE A 64 -7.43 0.97 0.75
N ASN A 65 -8.49 1.02 -0.05
CA ASN A 65 -8.44 1.65 -1.37
C ASN A 65 -9.13 3.01 -1.35
N VAL A 66 -8.46 4.03 -1.89
CA VAL A 66 -8.96 5.40 -2.01
C VAL A 66 -9.23 5.73 -3.48
N VAL A 67 -10.44 6.19 -3.77
CA VAL A 67 -10.86 6.66 -5.10
C VAL A 67 -11.08 8.18 -5.10
N ASP A 68 -11.77 8.70 -4.08
CA ASP A 68 -11.93 10.14 -3.87
C ASP A 68 -10.84 10.64 -2.91
N LEU A 69 -9.80 11.27 -3.45
CA LEU A 69 -8.70 11.83 -2.66
C LEU A 69 -9.16 12.89 -1.65
N PHE A 70 -10.25 13.60 -1.92
CA PHE A 70 -10.74 14.64 -1.01
C PHE A 70 -11.29 14.07 0.29
N LYS A 71 -11.61 12.77 0.33
CA LYS A 71 -11.94 12.06 1.58
C LYS A 71 -10.79 12.12 2.60
N LEU A 72 -9.54 12.22 2.14
CA LEU A 72 -8.39 12.31 3.04
C LEU A 72 -8.28 13.65 3.77
N GLN A 73 -8.98 14.70 3.31
CA GLN A 73 -9.00 15.99 4.03
C GLN A 73 -9.89 15.92 5.27
N PRO A 74 -9.64 16.77 6.27
CA PRO A 74 -10.60 17.02 7.34
C PRO A 74 -11.93 17.53 6.78
N ALA A 75 -13.04 17.09 7.35
CA ALA A 75 -14.39 17.51 6.95
C ALA A 75 -14.59 19.04 7.07
N GLU A 76 -13.84 19.71 7.94
CA GLU A 76 -13.87 21.17 8.10
C GLU A 76 -13.21 21.92 6.94
N GLU A 77 -12.30 21.27 6.20
CA GLU A 77 -11.56 21.86 5.07
C GLU A 77 -12.24 21.56 3.71
N HIS A 78 -12.93 20.42 3.59
CA HIS A 78 -13.57 20.02 2.35
C HIS A 78 -14.88 19.25 2.61
N PRO A 79 -15.97 19.49 1.86
CA PRO A 79 -17.27 18.85 2.08
C PRO A 79 -17.26 17.31 1.91
N HIS A 80 -16.26 16.78 1.21
CA HIS A 80 -16.08 15.32 1.08
C HIS A 80 -15.21 14.73 2.18
N GLY A 81 -14.49 15.57 2.93
CA GLY A 81 -13.50 15.16 3.91
C GLY A 81 -14.08 14.26 5.00
N LEU A 82 -13.25 13.39 5.53
CA LEU A 82 -13.60 12.55 6.66
C LEU A 82 -13.52 13.38 7.95
N SER A 83 -14.43 13.11 8.88
CA SER A 83 -14.24 13.52 10.27
C SER A 83 -13.02 12.82 10.87
N SER A 84 -12.41 13.39 11.90
CA SER A 84 -11.26 12.76 12.58
C SER A 84 -11.59 11.34 13.06
N ARG A 85 -12.82 11.11 13.55
CA ARG A 85 -13.26 9.78 14.00
C ARG A 85 -13.32 8.76 12.87
N GLU A 86 -13.81 9.15 11.70
CA GLU A 86 -13.88 8.24 10.54
C GLU A 86 -12.49 7.94 9.99
N PHE A 87 -11.59 8.94 9.96
CA PHE A 87 -10.20 8.73 9.59
C PHE A 87 -9.52 7.74 10.56
N ASP A 88 -9.64 7.97 11.87
CA ASP A 88 -9.05 7.11 12.91
C ASP A 88 -9.64 5.69 12.87
N THR A 89 -10.92 5.54 12.51
CA THR A 89 -11.55 4.22 12.33
C THR A 89 -10.90 3.44 11.19
N LEU A 90 -10.57 4.12 10.09
CA LEU A 90 -9.95 3.50 8.92
C LEU A 90 -8.45 3.26 9.15
N PHE A 91 -7.71 4.31 9.49
CA PHE A 91 -6.25 4.35 9.50
C PHE A 91 -5.63 4.11 10.87
N THR A 92 -6.44 3.86 11.90
CA THR A 92 -6.03 3.75 13.31
C THR A 92 -5.39 5.04 13.84
N VAL A 93 -5.13 5.08 15.13
CA VAL A 93 -4.52 6.24 15.81
C VAL A 93 -3.01 6.14 15.95
N ASP A 94 -2.45 4.93 15.81
CA ASP A 94 -1.07 4.61 16.21
C ASP A 94 -0.33 3.62 15.30
N LYS A 95 -1.01 2.92 14.37
CA LYS A 95 -0.35 1.89 13.55
C LYS A 95 0.32 2.50 12.30
N PRO A 96 1.44 1.91 11.83
CA PRO A 96 2.06 2.30 10.56
C PRO A 96 1.09 2.28 9.37
N ILE A 97 1.15 3.32 8.52
CA ILE A 97 0.38 3.39 7.27
C ILE A 97 1.36 3.45 6.11
N ILE A 98 1.35 2.44 5.25
CA ILE A 98 2.08 2.45 3.97
C ILE A 98 1.08 2.81 2.88
N PHE A 99 1.23 4.00 2.30
CA PHE A 99 0.33 4.53 1.29
C PHE A 99 1.01 4.55 -0.08
N ASN A 100 0.49 3.81 -1.05
CA ASN A 100 0.99 3.82 -2.43
C ASN A 100 0.12 4.70 -3.33
N PHE A 101 0.72 5.71 -3.96
CA PHE A 101 -0.02 6.74 -4.69
C PHE A 101 0.45 6.90 -6.14
N HIS A 102 -0.47 7.08 -7.08
CA HIS A 102 -0.11 7.31 -8.49
C HIS A 102 0.61 8.65 -8.74
N GLY A 103 0.37 9.67 -7.92
CA GLY A 103 0.95 11.01 -8.05
C GLY A 103 2.08 11.28 -7.06
N TYR A 104 2.38 12.56 -6.82
CA TYR A 104 3.43 12.97 -5.89
C TYR A 104 3.05 12.68 -4.43
N PRO A 105 3.92 12.01 -3.64
CA PRO A 105 3.66 11.70 -2.23
C PRO A 105 3.27 12.89 -1.35
N TRP A 106 3.84 14.06 -1.65
CA TRP A 106 3.61 15.30 -0.91
C TRP A 106 2.14 15.73 -0.87
N LEU A 107 1.34 15.37 -1.89
CA LEU A 107 -0.07 15.67 -1.90
C LEU A 107 -0.80 14.92 -0.79
N ILE A 108 -0.51 13.62 -0.60
CA ILE A 108 -1.17 12.81 0.43
C ILE A 108 -0.84 13.36 1.82
N HIS A 109 0.42 13.72 2.08
CA HIS A 109 0.80 14.41 3.32
C HIS A 109 0.05 15.72 3.51
N LYS A 110 -0.05 16.55 2.47
CA LYS A 110 -0.81 17.81 2.53
C LYS A 110 -2.30 17.59 2.82
N LEU A 111 -2.90 16.52 2.30
CA LEU A 111 -4.32 16.24 2.54
C LEU A 111 -4.56 15.69 3.95
N THR A 112 -3.60 14.98 4.54
CA THR A 112 -3.77 14.25 5.79
C THR A 112 -3.11 14.90 7.01
N TYR A 113 -2.44 16.04 6.85
CA TYR A 113 -1.58 16.66 7.88
C TYR A 113 -2.23 16.94 9.25
N ARG A 114 -3.56 17.09 9.32
CA ARG A 114 -4.30 17.35 10.59
C ARG A 114 -4.82 16.09 11.26
N HIS A 115 -4.73 14.92 10.62
CA HIS A 115 -5.25 13.68 11.19
C HIS A 115 -4.27 13.09 12.22
N THR A 116 -4.80 12.42 13.24
CA THR A 116 -4.09 11.93 14.43
C THR A 116 -2.83 11.12 14.10
N ASN A 117 -2.95 10.18 13.15
CA ASN A 117 -1.90 9.20 12.84
C ASN A 117 -0.95 9.63 11.70
N HIS A 118 -0.95 10.92 11.32
CA HIS A 118 -0.13 11.43 10.20
C HIS A 118 1.38 11.16 10.39
N HIS A 119 1.87 11.13 11.63
CA HIS A 119 3.28 10.85 11.92
C HIS A 119 3.73 9.43 11.55
N ASN A 120 2.80 8.46 11.49
CA ASN A 120 3.07 7.09 11.05
C ASN A 120 2.76 6.85 9.57
N LEU A 121 2.35 7.90 8.85
CA LEU A 121 2.06 7.84 7.43
C LEU A 121 3.34 7.90 6.61
N HIS A 122 3.60 6.82 5.87
CA HIS A 122 4.67 6.75 4.89
C HIS A 122 4.10 6.60 3.48
N VAL A 123 4.38 7.58 2.62
CA VAL A 123 3.79 7.64 1.29
C VAL A 123 4.84 7.33 0.21
N ARG A 124 4.54 6.35 -0.63
CA ARG A 124 5.20 6.10 -1.92
C ARG A 124 4.37 6.69 -3.05
N GLY A 125 5.05 7.10 -4.11
CA GLY A 125 4.43 7.69 -5.28
C GLY A 125 5.48 8.17 -6.27
N TYR A 126 5.05 8.93 -7.26
CA TYR A 126 5.92 9.40 -8.33
C TYR A 126 7.03 10.34 -7.80
N LYS A 127 8.27 10.09 -8.25
CA LYS A 127 9.51 10.78 -7.81
C LYS A 127 10.30 11.38 -8.98
N GLU A 128 9.64 11.68 -10.10
CA GLU A 128 10.32 12.15 -11.31
C GLU A 128 11.37 11.18 -11.85
N LYS A 129 11.11 9.88 -11.73
CA LYS A 129 12.00 8.85 -12.27
C LYS A 129 11.26 8.06 -13.33
N GLY A 130 11.73 8.16 -14.57
CA GLY A 130 11.19 7.40 -15.69
C GLY A 130 11.93 7.69 -16.98
N ASN A 131 11.96 6.69 -17.85
CA ASN A 131 12.40 6.74 -19.23
C ASN A 131 11.63 5.66 -20.01
N ILE A 132 12.14 5.22 -21.15
CA ILE A 132 11.70 3.98 -21.80
C ILE A 132 12.09 2.82 -20.89
N ASN A 133 11.13 2.34 -20.11
CA ASN A 133 11.29 1.29 -19.10
C ASN A 133 10.20 0.23 -19.25
N THR A 134 10.44 -0.97 -18.73
CA THR A 134 9.34 -1.91 -18.50
C THR A 134 8.43 -1.41 -17.37
N PRO A 135 7.15 -1.83 -17.30
CA PRO A 135 6.24 -1.39 -16.25
C PRO A 135 6.76 -1.58 -14.81
N LEU A 136 7.30 -2.74 -14.47
CA LEU A 136 7.85 -2.98 -13.12
C LEU A 136 9.13 -2.17 -12.91
N GLU A 137 9.98 -2.00 -13.91
CA GLU A 137 11.18 -1.17 -13.79
C GLU A 137 10.81 0.28 -13.45
N LEU A 138 9.80 0.85 -14.13
CA LEU A 138 9.29 2.19 -13.82
C LEU A 138 8.75 2.28 -12.38
N ALA A 139 8.02 1.25 -11.93
CA ALA A 139 7.54 1.16 -10.56
C ALA A 139 8.69 1.12 -9.54
N MET A 140 9.73 0.30 -9.79
CA MET A 140 10.94 0.20 -8.97
C MET A 140 11.74 1.50 -8.92
N ASN A 141 11.78 2.25 -10.01
CA ASN A 141 12.46 3.54 -10.07
C ASN A 141 11.80 4.57 -9.15
N ASN A 142 10.47 4.53 -9.03
CA ASN A 142 9.71 5.36 -8.10
C ASN A 142 9.51 4.74 -6.71
N GLN A 143 9.93 3.48 -6.53
CA GLN A 143 9.79 2.67 -5.31
C GLN A 143 8.31 2.49 -4.91
N ILE A 144 7.44 2.38 -5.91
CA ILE A 144 6.00 2.08 -5.75
C ILE A 144 5.70 0.60 -6.01
N ASP A 145 6.72 -0.19 -6.34
CA ASP A 145 6.63 -1.63 -6.61
C ASP A 145 6.41 -2.44 -5.33
N ARG A 146 5.85 -3.63 -5.51
CA ARG A 146 5.53 -4.57 -4.42
C ARG A 146 6.69 -4.86 -3.47
N PHE A 147 7.93 -4.93 -3.96
CA PHE A 147 9.07 -5.31 -3.12
C PHE A 147 9.49 -4.16 -2.20
N ASN A 148 9.55 -2.93 -2.72
CA ASN A 148 9.82 -1.75 -1.88
C ASN A 148 8.71 -1.53 -0.85
N LEU A 149 7.45 -1.83 -1.17
CA LEU A 149 6.35 -1.74 -0.20
C LEU A 149 6.48 -2.77 0.93
N VAL A 150 6.87 -4.02 0.62
CA VAL A 150 7.17 -5.04 1.65
C VAL A 150 8.31 -4.57 2.56
N LEU A 151 9.38 -4.01 1.98
CA LEU A 151 10.51 -3.45 2.74
C LEU A 151 10.05 -2.33 3.68
N ASP A 152 9.16 -1.44 3.22
CA ASP A 152 8.63 -0.36 4.05
C ASP A 152 7.81 -0.84 5.25
N VAL A 153 7.06 -1.93 5.07
CA VAL A 153 6.33 -2.60 6.17
C VAL A 153 7.31 -3.21 7.16
N ILE A 154 8.30 -3.96 6.69
CA ILE A 154 9.34 -4.58 7.53
C ILE A 154 10.03 -3.53 8.40
N ASP A 155 10.40 -2.39 7.83
CA ASP A 155 11.14 -1.34 8.53
C ASP A 155 10.29 -0.58 9.56
N ARG A 156 8.95 -0.64 9.48
CA ARG A 156 8.03 0.18 10.31
C ARG A 156 7.18 -0.62 11.29
N VAL A 157 6.98 -1.91 11.06
CA VAL A 157 6.19 -2.75 11.96
C VAL A 157 7.08 -3.30 13.08
N PRO A 158 6.89 -2.88 14.35
CA PRO A 158 7.83 -3.20 15.42
C PRO A 158 8.01 -4.71 15.68
N LYS A 159 6.97 -5.51 15.46
CA LYS A 159 7.00 -6.95 15.73
C LYS A 159 7.81 -7.78 14.71
N LEU A 160 8.10 -7.24 13.52
CA LEU A 160 8.84 -7.96 12.49
C LEU A 160 10.35 -7.99 12.79
N GLY A 161 10.92 -6.84 13.20
CA GLY A 161 12.28 -6.72 13.69
C GLY A 161 13.33 -7.53 12.91
N SER A 162 14.23 -8.21 13.62
CA SER A 162 15.26 -9.06 13.00
C SER A 162 14.70 -10.34 12.36
N ALA A 163 13.49 -10.78 12.71
CA ALA A 163 12.88 -11.98 12.14
C ALA A 163 12.61 -11.83 10.63
N ALA A 164 12.42 -10.60 10.17
CA ALA A 164 12.23 -10.27 8.76
C ALA A 164 13.53 -10.17 7.93
N ALA A 165 14.72 -10.36 8.51
CA ALA A 165 15.99 -10.11 7.82
C ALA A 165 16.15 -10.92 6.52
N TYR A 166 15.77 -12.20 6.53
CA TYR A 166 15.84 -13.03 5.32
C TYR A 166 14.85 -12.59 4.25
N VAL A 167 13.63 -12.20 4.64
CA VAL A 167 12.62 -11.66 3.71
C VAL A 167 13.14 -10.35 3.10
N GLN A 168 13.73 -9.48 3.92
CA GLN A 168 14.33 -8.22 3.47
C GLN A 168 15.42 -8.45 2.41
N GLN A 169 16.27 -9.47 2.60
CA GLN A 169 17.28 -9.85 1.61
C GLN A 169 16.63 -10.40 0.33
N ARG A 170 15.61 -11.27 0.44
CA ARG A 170 14.88 -11.77 -0.73
C ARG A 170 14.24 -10.65 -1.55
N MET A 171 13.61 -9.66 -0.90
CA MET A 171 13.00 -8.52 -1.61
C MET A 171 14.04 -7.67 -2.35
N LYS A 172 15.21 -7.44 -1.72
CA LYS A 172 16.33 -6.74 -2.37
C LYS A 172 16.89 -7.52 -3.56
N ASN A 173 17.03 -8.84 -3.42
CA ASN A 173 17.47 -9.72 -4.50
C ASN A 173 16.46 -9.73 -5.66
N ALA A 174 15.16 -9.83 -5.36
CA ALA A 174 14.10 -9.73 -6.36
C ALA A 174 14.21 -8.44 -7.19
N ILE A 175 14.40 -7.28 -6.54
CA ILE A 175 14.61 -6.01 -7.27
C ILE A 175 15.80 -6.08 -8.23
N ILE A 176 16.92 -6.66 -7.78
CA ILE A 176 18.13 -6.81 -8.61
C ILE A 176 17.84 -7.73 -9.81
N GLU A 177 17.24 -8.89 -9.54
CA GLU A 177 16.95 -9.91 -10.55
C GLU A 177 15.93 -9.43 -11.60
N HIS A 178 14.86 -8.75 -11.17
CA HIS A 178 13.86 -8.22 -12.10
C HIS A 178 14.42 -7.11 -12.99
N ARG A 179 15.30 -6.25 -12.45
CA ARG A 179 15.99 -5.23 -13.25
C ARG A 179 16.94 -5.86 -14.26
N ALA A 180 17.74 -6.83 -13.84
CA ALA A 180 18.64 -7.54 -14.73
C ALA A 180 17.86 -8.20 -15.88
N TYR A 181 16.75 -8.88 -15.55
CA TYR A 181 15.89 -9.50 -16.55
C TYR A 181 15.28 -8.49 -17.53
N ALA A 182 14.78 -7.35 -17.04
CA ALA A 182 14.24 -6.28 -17.89
C ALA A 182 15.28 -5.72 -18.86
N TYR A 183 16.53 -5.55 -18.42
CA TYR A 183 17.62 -5.08 -19.27
C TYR A 183 18.08 -6.09 -20.31
N GLU A 184 18.09 -7.37 -19.96
CA GLU A 184 18.49 -8.43 -20.87
C GLU A 184 17.39 -8.75 -21.90
N ASN A 185 16.12 -8.76 -21.49
CA ASN A 185 15.02 -9.29 -22.30
C ASN A 185 14.06 -8.21 -22.83
N GLY A 186 14.13 -6.97 -22.33
CA GLY A 186 13.24 -5.88 -22.71
C GLY A 186 11.79 -6.03 -22.24
N ILE A 187 11.51 -7.00 -21.36
CA ILE A 187 10.19 -7.29 -20.81
C ILE A 187 10.29 -7.62 -19.31
N ASP A 188 9.19 -7.45 -18.58
CA ASP A 188 9.10 -7.94 -17.20
C ASP A 188 8.98 -9.47 -17.17
N LYS A 189 9.48 -10.10 -16.10
CA LYS A 189 9.36 -11.55 -15.91
C LYS A 189 7.87 -11.99 -15.91
N PRO A 190 7.53 -13.17 -16.46
CA PRO A 190 6.15 -13.69 -16.48
C PRO A 190 5.49 -13.75 -15.10
N GLU A 191 6.26 -14.04 -14.04
CA GLU A 191 5.77 -14.05 -12.66
C GLU A 191 5.19 -12.70 -12.18
N ILE A 192 5.51 -11.60 -12.87
CA ILE A 192 4.98 -10.25 -12.59
C ILE A 192 3.81 -9.92 -13.52
N THR A 193 3.91 -10.25 -14.80
CA THR A 193 2.87 -9.94 -15.80
C THR A 193 1.64 -10.83 -15.63
N ASP A 194 1.85 -12.09 -15.26
CA ASP A 194 0.81 -13.11 -15.13
C ASP A 194 0.34 -13.30 -13.68
N TRP A 195 0.88 -12.48 -12.75
CA TRP A 195 0.52 -12.51 -11.35
C TRP A 195 -0.99 -12.31 -11.16
N LYS A 196 -1.57 -13.16 -10.32
CA LYS A 196 -2.96 -13.08 -9.88
C LYS A 196 -3.00 -13.09 -8.36
N TRP A 197 -3.99 -12.41 -7.81
CA TRP A 197 -4.25 -12.45 -6.37
C TRP A 197 -4.47 -13.90 -5.90
N PRO A 198 -3.72 -14.39 -4.89
CA PRO A 198 -3.70 -15.82 -4.55
C PRO A 198 -4.71 -16.25 -3.48
N PHE A 199 -5.52 -15.32 -2.92
CA PHE A 199 -6.48 -15.60 -1.85
C PHE A 199 -7.94 -15.52 -2.31
#